data_AF-A0A974BQ58-F1
#
_entry.id   AF-A0A974BQ58-F1
#
_cell.length_a   1.000
_cell.length_b   1.000
_cell.length_c   1.000
_cell.angle_alpha   90.00
_cell.angle_beta   90.00
_cell.angle_gamma   90.00
#
_symmetry.space_group_name_H-M   'P 1'
#
loop_
_entity.id
_entity.type
_entity.pdbx_description
1 polymer ?
#
loop_
_entity_poly.entity_id
_entity_poly.type
_entity_poly.pdbx_seq_one_letter_code
_entity_poly.pdbx_strand_id
1 'polypeptide(L)'
;MDLSPATLVKRKAFTDITKLLRHNDIPYRWGYPVKLIIQRNGTPTTLSTVSDARKALEGWGLTPATDPGSPTWKPSSPQPPRKLQQD
;
A
#
# COMPACT_ATOMS: atom_id res chain seq x y z
N MET A 1 -1.87 14.30 16.72
CA MET A 1 -2.60 13.10 17.17
C MET A 1 -1.58 11.97 17.20
N ASP A 2 -1.10 11.63 18.39
CA ASP A 2 0.01 10.68 18.57
C ASP A 2 -0.49 9.25 18.33
N LEU A 3 0.17 8.51 17.45
CA LEU A 3 -0.18 7.12 17.18
C LEU A 3 0.45 6.26 18.28
N SER A 4 -0.36 5.50 19.01
CA SER A 4 0.15 4.60 20.04
C SER A 4 1.23 3.66 19.49
N PRO A 5 2.25 3.27 20.27
CA PRO A 5 3.35 2.41 19.79
C PRO A 5 2.85 1.09 19.17
N ALA A 6 1.75 0.53 19.69
CA ALA A 6 1.08 -0.64 19.11
C ALA A 6 0.57 -0.41 17.66
N THR A 7 0.13 0.81 17.35
CA THR A 7 -0.31 1.24 16.02
C THR A 7 0.88 1.37 15.06
N LEU A 8 2.01 1.91 15.53
CA LEU A 8 3.24 1.99 14.74
C LEU A 8 3.76 0.61 14.37
N VAL A 9 3.76 -0.34 15.31
CA VAL A 9 4.16 -1.73 15.04
C VAL A 9 3.26 -2.37 13.99
N LYS A 10 1.93 -2.20 14.10
CA LYS A 10 0.99 -2.69 13.09
C LYS A 10 1.27 -2.08 11.72
N ARG A 11 1.46 -0.76 11.64
CA ARG A 11 1.75 -0.06 10.39
C ARG A 11 3.08 -0.52 9.76
N LYS A 12 4.10 -0.77 10.59
CA LYS A 12 5.38 -1.35 10.14
C LYS A 12 5.20 -2.75 9.57
N ALA A 13 4.36 -3.58 10.18
CA ALA A 13 4.07 -4.91 9.68
C ALA A 13 3.31 -4.91 8.33
N PHE A 14 2.49 -3.89 8.07
CA PHE A 14 1.87 -3.65 6.76
C PHE A 14 2.85 -3.10 5.71
N THR A 15 4.07 -2.71 6.07
CA THR A 15 5.03 -2.15 5.11
C THR A 15 5.33 -3.12 3.98
N ASP A 16 5.54 -4.39 4.31
CA ASP A 16 5.82 -5.45 3.33
C ASP A 16 4.64 -5.65 2.37
N ILE A 17 3.42 -5.71 2.93
CA ILE A 17 2.16 -5.77 2.16
C ILE A 17 2.04 -4.56 1.23
N THR A 18 2.25 -3.34 1.72
CA THR A 18 2.12 -2.13 0.89
C THR A 18 3.19 -2.03 -0.19
N LYS A 19 4.39 -2.59 0.03
CA LYS A 19 5.41 -2.71 -1.01
C LYS A 19 4.95 -3.66 -2.11
N LEU A 20 4.41 -4.81 -1.74
CA LEU A 20 3.87 -5.77 -2.69
C LEU A 20 2.70 -5.18 -3.50
N LEU A 21 1.80 -4.45 -2.85
CA LEU A 21 0.69 -3.76 -3.53
C LEU A 21 1.20 -2.71 -4.52
N ARG A 22 2.21 -1.92 -4.15
CA ARG A 22 2.83 -0.97 -5.08
C ARG A 22 3.52 -1.67 -6.25
N HIS A 23 4.19 -2.78 -6.00
CA HIS A 23 4.88 -3.55 -7.05
C HIS A 23 3.90 -4.09 -8.10
N ASN A 24 2.67 -4.43 -7.69
CA ASN A 24 1.62 -4.95 -8.56
C ASN A 24 0.67 -3.85 -9.09
N ASP A 25 1.03 -2.57 -8.94
CA ASP A 25 0.20 -1.41 -9.33
C ASP A 25 -1.21 -1.40 -8.72
N ILE A 26 -1.36 -1.94 -7.50
CA ILE A 26 -2.66 -2.05 -6.83
C ILE A 26 -2.91 -0.81 -5.98
N PRO A 27 -3.99 -0.05 -6.24
CA PRO A 27 -4.33 1.13 -5.45
C PRO A 27 -4.80 0.73 -4.04
N TYR A 28 -4.19 1.36 -3.03
CA TYR A 28 -4.59 1.21 -1.64
C TYR A 28 -4.67 2.55 -0.92
N ARG A 29 -5.43 2.58 0.17
CA ARG A 29 -5.63 3.73 1.06
C ARG A 29 -5.50 3.30 2.52
N TRP A 30 -5.05 4.21 3.37
CA TRP A 30 -5.03 3.99 4.80
C TRP A 30 -6.34 4.47 5.44
N GLY A 31 -7.00 3.57 6.17
CA GLY A 31 -8.11 3.87 7.06
C GLY A 31 -7.66 3.98 8.52
N TYR A 32 -8.42 4.73 9.31
CA TYR A 32 -8.14 4.93 10.73
C TYR A 32 -8.65 3.77 11.59
N PRO A 33 -7.95 3.37 12.69
CA PRO A 33 -6.62 3.84 13.13
C PRO A 33 -5.44 3.13 12.43
N VAL A 34 -5.60 1.86 12.04
CA VAL A 34 -4.68 1.13 11.12
C VAL A 34 -5.52 0.12 10.33
N LYS A 35 -6.05 0.55 9.19
CA LYS A 35 -6.76 -0.32 8.25
C LYS A 35 -6.20 -0.08 6.86
N LEU A 36 -6.03 -1.14 6.08
CA LEU A 36 -5.61 -1.05 4.68
C LEU A 36 -6.81 -1.30 3.78
N ILE A 37 -7.23 -0.28 3.05
CA ILE A 37 -8.37 -0.34 2.14
C ILE A 37 -7.82 -0.49 0.73
N ILE A 38 -8.07 -1.62 0.10
CA ILE A 38 -7.59 -1.96 -1.24
C ILE A 38 -8.77 -1.95 -2.20
N GLN A 39 -8.65 -1.29 -3.35
CA GLN A 39 -9.67 -1.36 -4.39
C GLN A 39 -9.26 -2.41 -5.42
N ARG A 40 -10.00 -3.52 -5.49
CA ARG A 40 -9.77 -4.58 -6.48
C ARG A 40 -11.08 -4.92 -7.17
N ASN A 41 -11.11 -4.86 -8.50
CA ASN A 41 -12.28 -5.18 -9.32
C ASN A 41 -13.57 -4.43 -8.87
N GLY A 42 -13.44 -3.16 -8.48
CA GLY A 42 -14.56 -2.34 -8.01
C GLY A 42 -15.06 -2.66 -6.59
N THR A 43 -14.48 -3.66 -5.91
CA THR A 43 -14.83 -3.99 -4.52
C THR A 43 -13.75 -3.47 -3.57
N PRO A 44 -14.10 -2.58 -2.61
CA PRO A 44 -13.16 -2.13 -1.59
C PRO A 44 -13.01 -3.20 -0.49
N THR A 45 -11.83 -3.80 -0.41
CA THR A 45 -11.48 -4.76 0.65
C THR A 45 -10.76 -4.02 1.78
N THR A 46 -11.32 -4.07 2.99
CA THR A 46 -10.73 -3.44 4.17
C THR A 46 -10.05 -4.47 5.07
N LEU A 47 -8.74 -4.37 5.19
CA LEU A 47 -7.91 -5.30 5.94
C LEU A 47 -7.43 -4.62 7.22
N SER A 48 -7.89 -5.13 8.37
CA SER A 48 -7.56 -4.53 9.67
C SER A 48 -6.37 -5.21 10.36
N THR A 49 -5.96 -6.39 9.87
CA THR A 49 -4.83 -7.15 10.41
C THR A 49 -3.90 -7.61 9.29
N VAL A 50 -2.64 -7.81 9.64
CA VAL A 50 -1.60 -8.30 8.72
C VAL A 50 -1.94 -9.72 8.26
N SER A 51 -2.48 -10.55 9.15
CA SER A 51 -2.88 -11.92 8.83
C SER A 51 -3.99 -11.95 7.78
N ASP A 52 -5.01 -11.10 7.94
CA ASP A 52 -6.11 -10.97 6.98
C ASP A 52 -5.60 -10.45 5.63
N ALA A 53 -4.70 -9.47 5.65
CA ALA A 53 -4.07 -8.96 4.45
C ALA A 53 -3.20 -10.00 3.72
N ARG A 54 -2.41 -10.78 4.46
CA ARG A 54 -1.64 -11.89 3.88
C ARG A 54 -2.54 -12.94 3.26
N LYS A 55 -3.59 -13.34 3.96
CA LYS A 55 -4.56 -14.32 3.45
C LYS A 55 -5.28 -13.81 2.20
N ALA A 56 -5.62 -12.52 2.15
CA ALA A 56 -6.19 -11.88 0.97
C ALA A 56 -5.19 -11.87 -0.20
N LEU A 57 -3.93 -11.49 0.05
CA LEU A 57 -2.86 -11.51 -0.94
C LEU A 57 -2.61 -12.92 -1.49
N GLU A 58 -2.59 -13.95 -0.64
CA GLU A 58 -2.47 -15.35 -1.05
C GLU A 58 -3.65 -15.79 -1.92
N GLY A 59 -4.89 -15.46 -1.52
CA GLY A 59 -6.08 -15.70 -2.33
C GLY A 59 -6.10 -14.94 -3.66
N TRP A 60 -5.27 -13.92 -3.79
CA TRP A 60 -5.08 -13.13 -4.99
C TRP A 60 -3.91 -13.57 -5.86
N GLY A 61 -3.16 -14.60 -5.44
CA GLY A 61 -1.95 -15.06 -6.12
C GLY A 61 -0.75 -14.10 -5.95
N LEU A 62 -0.84 -13.14 -5.02
CA LEU A 62 0.21 -12.19 -4.71
C LEU A 62 1.04 -12.74 -3.56
N THR A 63 1.89 -13.70 -3.84
CA THR A 63 2.86 -14.17 -2.86
C THR A 63 4.03 -13.17 -2.80
N PRO A 64 4.59 -12.89 -1.61
CA PRO A 64 5.90 -12.26 -1.54
C PRO A 64 6.90 -13.27 -2.08
N ALA A 65 7.06 -13.31 -3.40
CA ALA A 65 8.18 -13.98 -4.01
C ALA A 65 9.43 -13.27 -3.47
N THR A 66 10.23 -13.99 -2.69
CA THR A 66 11.60 -13.63 -2.37
C THR A 66 12.36 -13.55 -3.70
N ASP A 67 12.28 -12.41 -4.40
CA ASP A 67 13.05 -12.19 -5.61
C ASP A 67 14.19 -11.18 -5.33
N PRO A 68 15.45 -11.63 -5.43
CA PRO A 68 16.64 -10.79 -5.25
C PRO A 68 17.07 -10.03 -6.53
N GLY A 69 16.16 -9.76 -7.48
CA GLY A 69 16.46 -9.11 -8.76
C GLY A 69 15.86 -7.70 -8.90
N SER A 70 16.71 -6.68 -8.83
CA SER A 70 16.42 -5.26 -9.13
C SER A 70 16.04 -5.02 -10.62
N PRO A 71 15.74 -3.80 -11.17
CA PRO A 71 15.79 -2.45 -10.58
C PRO A 71 14.66 -1.47 -11.04
N THR A 72 14.79 -0.21 -10.63
CA THR A 72 14.08 0.99 -11.11
C THR A 72 12.80 1.36 -10.34
N TRP A 73 13.02 1.77 -9.10
CA TRP A 73 12.23 2.83 -8.50
C TRP A 73 12.22 4.05 -9.43
N LYS A 74 11.12 4.29 -10.14
CA LYS A 74 10.73 5.64 -10.53
C LYS A 74 9.89 6.16 -9.37
N PRO A 75 10.40 7.00 -8.47
CA PRO A 75 9.48 7.86 -7.75
C PRO A 75 8.78 8.68 -8.83
N SER A 76 7.50 8.38 -9.12
CA SER A 76 6.66 9.33 -9.82
C SER A 76 6.66 10.58 -8.94
N SER A 77 7.51 11.54 -9.32
CA SER A 77 7.62 12.84 -8.69
C SER A 77 6.21 13.37 -8.42
N PRO A 78 5.94 13.97 -7.25
CA PRO A 78 4.67 14.63 -7.02
C PRO A 78 4.49 15.64 -8.16
N GLN A 79 3.47 15.46 -9.00
CA GLN A 79 3.14 16.42 -10.03
C GLN A 79 3.00 17.80 -9.36
N PRO A 80 3.81 18.81 -9.72
CA PRO A 80 3.42 20.18 -9.44
C PRO A 80 2.14 20.44 -10.27
N PRO A 81 1.07 21.01 -9.68
CA PRO A 81 -0.05 21.47 -10.48
C PRO A 81 0.47 22.55 -11.43
N ARG A 82 0.30 22.32 -12.74
CA ARG A 82 0.43 23.33 -13.79
C ARG A 82 -0.25 24.62 -13.33
N LYS A 83 0.51 25.69 -13.12
CA LYS A 83 -0.03 27.04 -13.17
C LYS A 83 0.46 27.71 -14.44
N LEU A 84 -0.49 27.74 -15.37
CA LEU A 84 -0.71 28.69 -16.46
C LEU A 84 0.29 29.87 -16.48
N GLN A 85 1.13 29.86 -17.50
CA GLN A 85 1.80 31.01 -18.07
C GLN A 85 0.74 32.06 -18.43
N GLN A 86 0.85 33.27 -17.89
CA GLN A 86 0.19 34.43 -18.48
C GLN A 86 1.13 35.63 -18.39
N ASP A 87 1.23 36.27 -19.54
CA ASP A 87 1.99 37.45 -19.98
C ASP A 87 2.18 38.56 -18.95
#